data_AF-A0A958NKN3-F1
#
_entry.id   AF-A0A958NKN3-F1
#
_cell.length_a   1.000
_cell.length_b   1.000
_cell.length_c   1.000
_cell.angle_alpha   90.00
_cell.angle_beta   90.00
_cell.angle_gamma   90.00
#
_symmetry.space_group_name_H-M   'P 1'
#
loop_
_entity.id
_entity.type
_entity.pdbx_description
1 polymer ?
#
loop_
_entity_poly.entity_id
_entity_poly.type
_entity_poly.pdbx_seq_one_letter_code
_entity_poly.pdbx_strand_id
1 'polypeptide(L)'
;MRTLTTILFLSFSIVGFSQDPIMQSSDKSLESIATSITDKYDDKLALDAKQFMLFQKKVEEFLIREEKIHDNFKGKEKLDQLYKLRKAETLEMRNILTQPQFNLYKRLKTQIQPLAIIETEKS
;
A
#
# COMPACT_ATOMS: atom_id res chain seq x y z
N MET A 1 -52.92 13.16 -33.79
CA MET A 1 -51.48 12.95 -33.51
C MET A 1 -51.30 12.77 -32.00
N ARG A 2 -51.64 11.60 -31.49
CA ARG A 2 -51.44 11.12 -30.12
C ARG A 2 -51.18 9.62 -30.26
N THR A 3 -50.35 9.09 -29.35
CA THR A 3 -49.88 7.70 -29.25
C THR A 3 -48.76 7.30 -30.22
N LEU A 4 -47.52 7.66 -29.89
CA LEU A 4 -46.32 6.84 -30.10
C LEU A 4 -45.17 7.39 -29.24
N THR A 5 -45.48 7.68 -27.97
CA THR A 5 -44.47 7.65 -26.91
C THR A 5 -44.08 6.20 -26.67
N THR A 6 -42.84 5.98 -26.23
CA THR A 6 -42.23 4.69 -25.81
C THR A 6 -41.54 3.88 -26.93
N ILE A 7 -40.47 4.41 -27.51
CA ILE A 7 -39.40 3.58 -28.08
C ILE A 7 -38.07 3.97 -27.43
N LEU A 8 -37.70 3.13 -26.46
CA LEU A 8 -36.35 2.60 -26.30
C LEU A 8 -35.26 3.60 -25.87
N PHE A 9 -35.43 4.09 -24.64
CA PHE A 9 -34.32 4.33 -23.71
C PHE A 9 -33.56 3.01 -23.47
N LEU A 10 -32.64 2.63 -24.35
CA LEU A 10 -31.62 1.64 -24.01
C LEU A 10 -30.43 1.71 -24.98
N SER A 11 -29.57 2.71 -24.78
CA SER A 11 -28.18 2.63 -25.24
C SER A 11 -27.33 2.73 -23.99
N PHE A 12 -27.06 1.54 -23.45
CA PHE A 12 -26.14 1.30 -22.36
C PHE A 12 -24.86 2.11 -22.55
N SER A 13 -24.62 3.05 -21.65
CA SER A 13 -23.31 3.67 -21.47
C SER A 13 -22.33 2.57 -21.11
N ILE A 14 -21.46 2.19 -22.05
CA ILE A 14 -20.23 1.50 -21.71
C ILE A 14 -19.36 2.54 -21.00
N VAL A 15 -19.58 2.66 -19.68
CA VAL A 15 -18.59 3.25 -18.79
C VAL A 15 -17.41 2.29 -18.76
N GLY A 16 -16.42 2.56 -19.61
CA GLY A 16 -15.10 1.97 -19.44
C GLY A 16 -14.60 2.37 -18.05
N PHE A 17 -14.53 1.39 -17.15
CA PHE A 17 -13.82 1.54 -15.88
C PHE A 17 -12.32 1.62 -16.18
N SER A 18 -11.86 2.82 -16.53
CA SER A 18 -10.50 3.26 -16.24
C SER A 18 -10.59 4.45 -15.30
N GLN A 19 -11.26 4.26 -14.17
CA GLN A 19 -10.93 5.09 -13.02
C GLN A 19 -9.57 4.58 -12.55
N ASP A 20 -8.54 5.38 -12.77
CA ASP A 20 -7.32 5.30 -11.99
C ASP A 20 -7.51 6.31 -10.84
N PRO A 21 -8.14 5.94 -9.70
CA PRO A 21 -8.20 6.83 -8.55
C PRO A 21 -6.85 6.73 -7.83
N ILE A 22 -5.76 7.12 -8.48
CA ILE A 22 -4.47 7.31 -7.81
C ILE A 22 -4.01 8.73 -8.08
N MET A 23 -4.76 9.69 -7.54
CA MET A 23 -4.18 10.95 -7.09
C MET A 23 -5.06 11.57 -6.02
N GLN A 24 -5.43 10.78 -5.01
CA GLN A 24 -5.88 11.35 -3.76
C GLN A 24 -4.62 11.84 -3.07
N SER A 25 -4.44 13.18 -3.03
CA SER A 25 -3.44 13.93 -2.25
C SER A 25 -2.84 13.09 -1.12
N SER A 26 -1.79 12.34 -1.42
CA SER A 26 -1.02 11.72 -0.36
C SER A 26 -0.42 12.90 0.38
N ASP A 27 -0.69 12.93 1.67
CA ASP A 27 -0.18 13.93 2.56
C ASP A 27 1.33 14.03 2.28
N LYS A 28 1.86 15.19 1.89
CA LYS A 28 3.26 15.31 1.41
C LYS A 28 4.26 14.73 2.42
N SER A 29 3.86 14.62 3.68
CA SER A 29 4.53 13.90 4.75
C SER A 29 4.72 12.40 4.44
N LEU A 30 3.67 11.68 4.04
CA LEU A 30 3.71 10.25 3.75
C LEU A 30 4.54 9.94 2.51
N GLU A 31 4.45 10.76 1.47
CA GLU A 31 5.31 10.62 0.29
C GLU A 31 6.79 10.76 0.69
N SER A 32 7.13 11.77 1.49
CA SER A 32 8.50 11.96 1.99
C SER A 32 8.98 10.80 2.88
N ILE A 33 8.10 10.26 3.74
CA ILE A 33 8.41 9.09 4.56
C ILE A 33 8.63 7.86 3.66
N ALA A 34 7.79 7.65 2.66
CA ALA A 34 7.94 6.55 1.71
C ALA A 34 9.26 6.65 0.94
N THR A 35 9.65 7.84 0.50
CA THR A 35 10.96 8.09 -0.11
C THR A 35 12.09 7.73 0.84
N SER A 36 12.07 8.24 2.08
CA SER A 36 13.12 7.94 3.07
C SER A 36 13.23 6.46 3.41
N ILE A 37 12.10 5.74 3.48
CA ILE A 37 12.10 4.29 3.65
C ILE A 37 12.70 3.61 2.42
N THR A 38 12.32 4.05 1.22
CA THR A 38 12.80 3.48 -0.04
C THR A 38 14.30 3.66 -0.19
N ASP A 39 14.84 4.85 0.12
CA ASP A 39 16.28 5.13 0.09
C ASP A 39 17.07 4.16 0.98
N LYS A 40 16.57 3.89 2.20
CA LYS A 40 17.21 2.93 3.12
C LYS A 40 17.25 1.50 2.56
N TYR A 41 16.23 1.11 1.79
CA TYR A 41 16.25 -0.18 1.11
C TYR A 41 17.14 -0.14 -0.13
N ASP A 42 17.09 0.93 -0.90
CA ASP A 42 17.88 1.08 -2.12
C ASP A 42 19.38 0.96 -1.85
N ASP A 43 19.85 1.59 -0.76
CA ASP A 43 21.21 1.47 -0.23
C ASP A 43 21.70 0.03 -0.04
N LYS A 44 20.78 -0.93 0.10
CA LYS A 44 21.07 -2.36 0.35
C LYS A 44 20.63 -3.27 -0.78
N LEU A 45 19.55 -2.92 -1.48
CA LEU A 45 18.92 -3.75 -2.51
C LEU A 45 19.39 -3.38 -3.93
N ALA A 46 20.00 -2.20 -4.10
CA ALA A 46 20.40 -1.63 -5.37
C ALA A 46 19.25 -1.73 -6.40
N LEU A 47 18.16 -1.03 -6.11
CA LEU A 47 16.97 -1.03 -6.95
C LEU A 47 17.30 -0.30 -8.26
N ASP A 48 16.84 -0.85 -9.38
CA ASP A 48 16.84 -0.06 -10.60
C ASP A 48 15.79 1.07 -10.51
N ALA A 49 15.87 2.06 -11.41
CA ALA A 49 14.97 3.22 -11.38
C ALA A 49 13.48 2.85 -11.42
N LYS A 50 13.11 1.77 -12.13
CA LYS A 50 11.73 1.30 -12.19
C LYS A 50 11.33 0.63 -10.89
N GLN A 51 12.19 -0.24 -10.35
CA GLN A 51 11.97 -0.88 -9.06
C GLN A 51 11.84 0.15 -7.95
N PHE A 52 12.71 1.16 -7.91
CA PHE A 52 12.67 2.26 -6.94
C PHE A 52 11.31 2.94 -6.94
N MET A 53 10.85 3.41 -8.11
CA MET A 53 9.55 4.09 -8.25
C MET A 53 8.38 3.20 -7.79
N LEU A 54 8.35 1.94 -8.25
CA LEU A 54 7.28 1.01 -7.89
C LEU A 54 7.30 0.65 -6.41
N PHE A 55 8.50 0.50 -5.84
CA PHE A 55 8.69 0.20 -4.42
C PHE A 55 8.22 1.38 -3.56
N GLN A 56 8.64 2.61 -3.87
CA GLN A 56 8.21 3.81 -3.16
C GLN A 56 6.68 3.95 -3.17
N LYS A 57 6.06 3.85 -4.35
CA LYS A 57 4.59 3.93 -4.48
C LYS A 57 3.90 2.85 -3.64
N LYS A 58 4.48 1.64 -3.61
CA LYS A 58 3.95 0.53 -2.82
C LYS A 58 4.11 0.79 -1.31
N VAL A 59 5.25 1.29 -0.86
CA VAL A 59 5.45 1.68 0.55
C VAL A 59 4.42 2.74 0.95
N GLU A 60 4.27 3.80 0.15
CA GLU A 60 3.33 4.88 0.39
C GLU A 60 1.88 4.37 0.53
N GLU A 61 1.44 3.51 -0.38
CA GLU A 61 0.11 2.88 -0.32
C GLU A 61 -0.10 2.13 1.02
N PHE A 62 0.91 1.42 1.50
CA PHE A 62 0.85 0.71 2.77
C PHE A 62 0.91 1.64 3.99
N LEU A 63 1.61 2.77 3.91
CA LEU A 63 1.58 3.80 4.97
C LEU A 63 0.19 4.42 5.10
N ILE A 64 -0.47 4.75 3.99
CA ILE A 64 -1.85 5.28 4.01
C ILE A 64 -2.82 4.27 4.65
N ARG A 65 -2.65 2.98 4.36
CA ARG A 65 -3.46 1.91 4.98
C ARG A 65 -3.15 1.75 6.47
N GLU A 66 -1.90 1.95 6.87
CA GLU A 66 -1.49 1.91 8.27
C GLU A 66 -2.09 3.05 9.10
N GLU A 67 -2.11 4.28 8.57
CA GLU A 67 -2.78 5.40 9.23
C GLU A 67 -4.26 5.10 9.46
N LYS A 68 -4.95 4.56 8.45
CA LYS A 68 -6.34 4.10 8.62
C LYS A 68 -6.48 3.04 9.71
N ILE A 69 -5.52 2.13 9.87
CA ILE A 69 -5.55 1.16 10.98
C ILE A 69 -5.33 1.87 12.32
N HIS A 70 -4.46 2.87 12.37
CA HIS A 70 -4.20 3.66 13.58
C HIS A 70 -5.43 4.43 14.06
N ASP A 71 -6.23 4.94 13.14
CA ASP A 71 -7.44 5.71 13.45
C ASP A 71 -8.61 4.82 13.86
N ASN A 72 -8.73 3.63 13.26
CA ASN A 72 -9.91 2.78 13.41
C ASN A 72 -9.78 1.68 14.49
N PHE A 73 -8.56 1.30 14.87
CA PHE A 73 -8.34 0.17 15.79
C PHE A 73 -7.45 0.55 16.98
N LYS A 74 -7.61 -0.18 18.09
CA LYS A 74 -6.80 0.00 19.31
C LYS A 74 -6.32 -1.33 19.88
N GLY A 75 -5.31 -1.27 20.75
CA GLY A 75 -4.81 -2.42 21.52
C GLY A 75 -4.42 -3.62 20.66
N LYS A 76 -4.83 -4.82 21.09
CA LYS A 76 -4.51 -6.08 20.41
C LYS A 76 -5.06 -6.13 18.98
N GLU A 77 -6.28 -5.64 18.75
CA GLU A 77 -6.89 -5.66 17.42
C GLU A 77 -6.10 -4.82 16.43
N LYS A 78 -5.64 -3.63 16.85
CA LYS A 78 -4.74 -2.80 16.06
C LYS A 78 -3.48 -3.55 15.67
N LEU A 79 -2.83 -4.22 16.64
CA LEU A 79 -1.63 -5.00 16.37
C LEU A 79 -1.88 -6.14 15.37
N ASP A 80 -3.00 -6.86 15.51
CA ASP A 80 -3.38 -7.94 14.61
C ASP A 80 -3.60 -7.42 13.17
N GLN A 81 -4.21 -6.24 13.01
CA GLN A 81 -4.40 -5.60 11.71
C GLN A 81 -3.07 -5.13 11.10
N LEU A 82 -2.21 -4.48 11.89
CA LEU A 82 -0.87 -4.06 11.44
C LEU A 82 -0.02 -5.25 11.01
N TYR A 83 -0.09 -6.36 11.74
CA TYR A 83 0.62 -7.57 11.39
C TYR A 83 0.15 -8.15 10.04
N LYS A 84 -1.16 -8.21 9.81
CA LYS A 84 -1.74 -8.63 8.52
C LYS A 84 -1.31 -7.69 7.40
N LEU A 85 -1.33 -6.38 7.64
CA LEU A 85 -0.91 -5.35 6.68
C LEU A 85 0.56 -5.54 6.27
N ARG A 86 1.48 -5.75 7.22
CA ARG A 86 2.91 -5.96 6.91
C ARG A 86 3.19 -7.27 6.17
N LYS A 87 2.39 -8.31 6.42
CA LYS A 87 2.45 -9.54 5.62
C LYS A 87 2.02 -9.29 4.18
N ALA A 88 0.91 -8.58 3.98
CA ALA A 88 0.43 -8.23 2.64
C ALA A 88 1.46 -7.39 1.89
N GLU A 89 2.05 -6.38 2.53
CA GLU A 89 3.12 -5.54 1.95
C GLU A 89 4.28 -6.42 1.47
N THR A 90 4.74 -7.33 2.33
CA THR A 90 5.83 -8.25 2.00
C THR A 90 5.48 -9.14 0.81
N LEU A 91 4.24 -9.62 0.70
CA LEU A 91 3.83 -10.43 -0.46
C LEU A 91 3.77 -9.60 -1.74
N GLU A 92 3.28 -8.36 -1.67
CA GLU A 92 3.19 -7.49 -2.85
C GLU A 92 4.57 -7.04 -3.36
N MET A 93 5.55 -6.86 -2.47
CA MET A 93 6.93 -6.52 -2.87
C MET A 93 7.60 -7.60 -3.71
N ARG A 94 7.14 -8.86 -3.67
CA ARG A 94 7.62 -9.93 -4.55
C ARG A 94 7.38 -9.63 -6.03
N ASN A 95 6.37 -8.81 -6.36
CA ASN A 95 6.06 -8.44 -7.74
C ASN A 95 6.99 -7.34 -8.29
N ILE A 96 7.77 -6.70 -7.43
CA ILE A 96 8.67 -5.59 -7.76
C ILE A 96 10.13 -6.04 -7.71
N LEU A 97 10.47 -6.81 -6.68
CA LEU A 97 11.84 -7.22 -6.41
C LEU A 97 12.18 -8.54 -7.12
N THR A 98 13.43 -8.65 -7.57
CA THR A 98 13.97 -9.95 -7.97
C THR A 98 14.03 -10.91 -6.78
N GLN A 99 14.11 -12.21 -7.03
CA GLN A 99 14.16 -13.21 -5.97
C GLN A 99 15.32 -13.01 -4.95
N PRO A 100 16.56 -12.66 -5.37
CA PRO A 100 17.64 -12.31 -4.44
C PRO A 100 17.34 -11.06 -3.62
N GLN A 101 16.87 -9.97 -4.26
CA GLN A 101 16.50 -8.72 -3.58
C GLN A 101 15.37 -8.97 -2.57
N PHE A 102 14.35 -9.76 -2.93
CA PHE A 102 13.24 -10.11 -2.06
C PHE A 102 13.68 -10.88 -0.80
N ASN A 103 14.65 -11.79 -0.95
CA ASN A 103 15.20 -12.51 0.19
C ASN A 103 15.99 -11.59 1.13
N LEU A 104 16.71 -10.61 0.59
CA LEU A 104 17.38 -9.59 1.40
C LEU A 104 16.36 -8.64 2.06
N TYR A 105 15.36 -8.16 1.32
CA TYR A 105 14.27 -7.33 1.82
C TYR A 105 13.62 -7.92 3.08
N LYS A 106 13.25 -9.21 3.05
CA LYS A 106 12.65 -9.88 4.22
C LYS A 106 13.51 -9.80 5.48
N ARG A 107 14.84 -9.85 5.33
CA ARG A 107 15.79 -9.76 6.44
C ARG A 107 15.94 -8.33 6.96
N LEU A 108 15.93 -7.35 6.05
CA LEU A 108 16.06 -5.93 6.37
C LEU A 108 14.77 -5.34 6.96
N LYS A 109 13.60 -5.90 6.61
CA LYS A 109 12.30 -5.33 6.98
C LYS A 109 12.11 -5.14 8.48
N THR A 110 12.57 -6.08 9.30
CA THR A 110 12.47 -5.96 10.77
C THR A 110 13.34 -4.85 11.34
N GLN A 111 14.39 -4.45 10.64
CA GLN A 111 15.31 -3.38 11.03
C GLN A 111 14.82 -2.01 10.55
N ILE A 112 14.35 -1.93 9.31
CA ILE A 112 13.94 -0.67 8.68
C ILE A 112 12.48 -0.29 9.02
N GLN A 113 11.59 -1.27 9.15
CA GLN A 113 10.17 -1.09 9.46
C GLN A 113 9.72 -2.04 10.59
N PRO A 114 10.20 -1.82 11.83
CA PRO A 114 9.81 -2.65 12.96
C PRO A 114 8.29 -2.58 13.22
N LEU A 115 7.72 -3.69 13.71
CA LEU A 115 6.38 -3.70 14.29
C LEU A 115 6.51 -3.46 15.79
N ALA A 116 5.68 -2.57 16.34
CA ALA A 116 5.62 -2.36 17.78
C ALA A 116 5.26 -3.67 18.48
N ILE A 117 6.09 -4.07 19.46
CA ILE A 117 5.82 -5.20 20.32
C ILE A 117 5.05 -4.65 21.52
N ILE A 118 3.88 -5.21 21.83
CA ILE A 118 3.23 -4.92 23.11
C ILE A 118 4.07 -5.66 24.16
N GLU A 119 4.86 -4.93 24.94
CA GLU A 119 5.38 -5.45 26.21
C GLU A 119 4.15 -5.81 27.04
N THR A 120 3.91 -7.11 27.18
CA THR A 120 2.96 -7.59 28.17
C THR A 120 3.61 -7.35 29.51
N GLU A 121 3.18 -6.31 30.23
CA GLU A 121 3.52 -6.18 31.65
C GLU A 121 3.22 -7.53 32.30
N LYS A 122 4.26 -8.18 32.84
CA LYS A 122 4.12 -9.40 33.62
C LYS A 122 3.17 -9.08 34.78
N SER A 123 1.96 -9.62 34.70
CA SER A 123 1.06 -9.73 35.85
C SER A 123 1.64 -10.65 36.92
#